data_AF-A0A925KG12-F1
#
_entry.id   AF-A0A925KG12-F1
#
_cell.length_a   1.000
_cell.length_b   1.000
_cell.length_c   1.000
_cell.angle_alpha   90.00
_cell.angle_beta   90.00
_cell.angle_gamma   90.00
#
_symmetry.space_group_name_H-M   'P 1'
#
loop_
_entity.id
_entity.type
_entity.pdbx_description
1 polymer ?
#
loop_
_entity_poly.entity_id
_entity_poly.type
_entity_poly.pdbx_seq_one_letter_code
_entity_poly.pdbx_strand_id
1 'polypeptide(L)'
;MDGYLQDLPFDPAALQGLSPRLITSHHQSNYGGAVRRLNAIRAQLAGTDFATATAFQLNGLKREELIATNSMLLHELYFSSLGGDGVTMEPPVRLALDANFGSVERWREEFVACAKALGGGSGWMLLVFQPREGTLVNQWAADHTHAVAGGVPILALDMYEHAYHIDYGAAAGAYVDAFMNNIDWAAVYRRYQRAVHAASEPFGAGQDELGAALLLDVRRAGVFEQARTMIPGARWCDPGAVATWAADLPAGREVVVYCIYGHEVGRATAMRL
;
A
#
# COMPACT_ATOMS: atom_id res chain seq x y z
N MET A 1 -0.37 15.58 19.59
CA MET A 1 -0.35 14.22 20.16
C MET A 1 1.02 13.66 19.83
N ASP A 2 1.78 13.26 20.84
CA ASP A 2 3.11 12.71 20.64
C ASP A 2 3.00 11.32 19.99
N GLY A 3 3.92 11.03 19.06
CA GLY A 3 4.05 9.69 18.50
C GLY A 3 4.66 8.75 19.55
N TYR A 4 4.22 7.50 19.57
CA TYR A 4 4.79 6.45 20.40
C TYR A 4 5.41 5.37 19.52
N LEU A 5 6.49 4.76 20.02
CA LEU A 5 7.09 3.61 19.38
C LEU A 5 6.11 2.43 19.45
N GLN A 6 5.69 1.90 18.31
CA GLN A 6 4.86 0.69 18.27
C GLN A 6 5.71 -0.56 18.46
N ASP A 7 5.17 -1.57 19.15
CA ASP A 7 5.82 -2.87 19.29
C ASP A 7 5.92 -3.59 17.94
N LEU A 8 6.88 -4.51 17.83
CA LEU A 8 6.98 -5.37 16.64
C LEU A 8 5.75 -6.29 16.56
N PRO A 9 5.13 -6.44 15.37
CA PRO A 9 3.92 -7.24 15.21
C PRO A 9 4.20 -8.76 15.13
N PHE A 10 5.46 -9.17 15.24
CA PHE A 10 5.93 -10.55 15.13
C PHE A 10 7.12 -10.77 16.08
N ASP A 11 7.45 -12.03 16.37
CA ASP A 11 8.68 -12.40 17.06
C ASP A 11 9.88 -12.32 16.09
N PRO A 12 10.90 -11.47 16.34
CA PRO A 12 12.08 -11.39 15.48
C PRO A 12 12.80 -12.72 15.27
N ALA A 13 12.72 -13.66 16.22
CA ALA A 13 13.32 -14.98 16.09
C ALA A 13 12.60 -15.89 15.08
N ALA A 14 11.38 -15.54 14.67
CA ALA A 14 10.61 -16.29 13.68
C ALA A 14 11.01 -15.95 12.22
N LEU A 15 11.75 -14.87 11.98
CA LEU A 15 12.15 -14.48 10.64
C LEU A 15 13.26 -15.38 10.08
N GLN A 16 13.18 -15.66 8.78
CA GLN A 16 14.16 -16.48 8.06
C GLN A 16 15.21 -15.59 7.39
N GLY A 17 16.48 -15.74 7.77
CA GLY A 17 17.60 -14.99 7.20
C GLY A 17 17.79 -13.58 7.77
N LEU A 18 16.81 -13.03 8.49
CA LEU A 18 16.93 -11.75 9.19
C LEU A 18 17.12 -12.01 10.69
N SER A 19 18.28 -11.66 11.24
CA SER A 19 18.59 -11.98 12.64
C SER A 19 17.77 -11.14 13.61
N PRO A 20 17.44 -11.67 14.82
CA PRO A 20 16.80 -10.88 15.87
C PRO A 20 17.59 -9.61 16.22
N ARG A 21 18.92 -9.68 16.14
CA ARG A 21 19.81 -8.54 16.39
C ARG A 21 19.62 -7.44 15.34
N LEU A 22 19.55 -7.79 14.06
CA LEU A 22 19.30 -6.85 12.97
C LEU A 22 17.95 -6.15 13.17
N ILE A 23 16.88 -6.93 13.33
CA ILE A 23 15.51 -6.40 13.46
C ILE A 23 15.36 -5.53 14.70
N THR A 24 15.85 -6.00 15.86
CA THR A 24 15.76 -5.23 17.11
C THR A 24 16.57 -3.93 17.02
N SER A 25 17.76 -3.98 16.43
CA SER A 25 18.57 -2.78 16.19
C SER A 25 17.86 -1.78 15.28
N HIS A 26 17.27 -2.25 14.18
CA HIS A 26 16.52 -1.44 13.23
C HIS A 26 15.32 -0.75 13.89
N HIS A 27 14.56 -1.50 14.69
CA HIS A 27 13.38 -1.01 15.41
C HIS A 27 13.72 0.01 16.49
N GLN A 28 14.66 -0.30 17.38
CA GLN A 28 14.97 0.56 18.52
C GLN A 28 15.75 1.81 18.11
N SER A 29 16.67 1.66 17.16
CA SER A 29 17.59 2.74 16.75
C SER A 29 16.95 3.63 15.70
N ASN A 30 16.56 3.09 14.55
CA ASN A 30 16.16 3.91 13.41
C ASN A 30 14.69 4.33 13.53
N TYR A 31 13.77 3.37 13.75
CA TYR A 31 12.36 3.71 13.96
C TYR A 31 12.15 4.49 15.27
N GLY A 32 12.70 4.02 16.39
CA GLY A 32 12.66 4.76 17.65
C GLY A 32 13.35 6.13 17.57
N GLY A 33 14.44 6.24 16.81
CA GLY A 33 15.08 7.51 16.50
C GLY A 33 14.15 8.45 15.73
N ALA A 34 13.46 7.96 14.70
CA ALA A 34 12.50 8.73 13.92
C ALA A 34 11.34 9.26 14.77
N VAL A 35 10.77 8.43 15.67
CA VAL A 35 9.70 8.84 16.59
C VAL A 35 10.19 9.94 17.54
N ARG A 36 11.34 9.74 18.21
CA ARG A 36 11.90 10.76 19.13
C ARG A 36 12.20 12.07 18.40
N ARG A 37 12.79 11.97 17.21
CA ARG A 37 13.09 13.13 16.36
C ARG A 37 11.83 13.88 15.97
N LEU A 38 10.79 13.19 15.51
CA LEU A 38 9.51 13.79 15.15
C LEU A 38 8.86 14.54 16.32
N ASN A 39 8.86 13.93 17.51
CA ASN A 39 8.30 14.56 18.71
C ASN A 39 9.07 15.84 19.08
N ALA A 40 10.39 15.83 19.00
CA ALA A 40 11.21 17.02 19.26
C ALA A 40 10.91 18.17 18.28
N ILE A 41 10.77 17.86 16.98
CA ILE A 41 10.43 18.84 15.94
C ILE A 41 9.04 19.44 16.18
N ARG A 42 8.05 18.60 16.51
CA ARG A 42 6.69 19.04 16.82
C ARG A 42 6.63 19.92 18.07
N ALA A 43 7.39 19.59 19.11
CA ALA A 43 7.51 20.42 20.30
C ALA A 43 8.11 21.80 19.96
N GLN A 44 9.15 21.83 19.11
CA GLN A 44 9.75 23.09 18.66
C GLN A 44 8.78 23.92 17.81
N LEU A 45 8.05 23.29 16.88
CA LEU A 45 7.02 23.96 16.09
C LEU A 45 5.90 24.53 16.96
N ALA A 46 5.45 23.79 17.97
CA ALA A 46 4.40 24.24 18.90
C ALA A 46 4.84 25.46 19.73
N GLY A 47 6.12 25.55 20.07
CA GLY A 47 6.69 26.70 20.78
C GLY A 47 7.12 27.88 19.88
N THR A 48 6.99 27.76 18.56
CA THR A 48 7.43 28.79 17.62
C THR A 48 6.36 29.86 17.42
N ASP A 49 6.71 31.13 17.63
CA ASP A 49 5.85 32.25 17.21
C ASP A 49 5.99 32.49 15.69
N PHE A 50 4.97 32.06 14.95
CA PHE A 50 4.94 32.18 13.48
C PHE A 50 4.92 33.62 12.97
N ALA A 51 4.52 34.61 13.79
CA ALA A 51 4.52 36.01 13.38
C ALA A 51 5.94 36.60 13.31
N THR A 52 6.88 36.04 14.06
CA THR A 52 8.25 36.55 14.19
C THR A 52 9.33 35.59 13.72
N ALA A 53 9.00 34.31 13.52
CA ALA A 53 9.94 33.30 13.01
C ALA A 53 10.44 33.64 11.60
N THR A 54 11.74 33.45 11.38
CA THR A 54 12.32 33.65 10.05
C THR A 54 11.86 32.56 9.08
N ALA A 55 11.70 32.92 7.80
CA ALA A 55 11.28 31.97 6.77
C ALA A 55 12.21 30.74 6.67
N PHE A 56 13.53 30.92 6.87
CA PHE A 56 14.48 29.81 6.83
C PHE A 56 14.31 28.85 8.02
N GLN A 57 14.04 29.36 9.23
CA GLN A 57 13.75 28.49 10.39
C GLN A 57 12.50 27.65 10.15
N LEU A 58 11.40 28.28 9.69
CA LEU A 58 10.15 27.56 9.41
C LEU A 58 10.33 26.51 8.30
N ASN A 59 11.03 26.88 7.22
CA ASN A 59 11.33 25.98 6.13
C ASN A 59 12.20 24.78 6.58
N GLY A 60 13.21 25.02 7.42
CA GLY A 60 14.02 23.98 8.03
C GLY A 60 13.19 23.00 8.86
N LEU A 61 12.37 23.51 9.79
CA LEU A 61 11.53 22.67 10.66
C LEU A 61 10.50 21.87 9.86
N LYS A 62 9.82 22.48 8.89
CA LYS A 62 8.78 21.79 8.12
C LYS A 62 9.34 20.72 7.18
N ARG A 63 10.52 20.91 6.60
CA ARG A 63 11.20 19.86 5.82
C ARG A 63 11.63 18.70 6.71
N GLU A 64 12.21 19.01 7.87
CA GLU A 64 12.65 17.96 8.79
C GLU A 64 11.45 17.21 9.39
N GLU A 65 10.33 17.90 9.66
CA GLU A 65 9.08 17.26 10.08
C GLU A 65 8.56 16.27 9.04
N LEU A 66 8.60 16.63 7.75
CA LEU A 66 8.23 15.74 6.65
C LEU A 66 9.12 14.49 6.61
N ILE A 67 10.44 14.69 6.68
CA ILE A 67 11.42 13.58 6.69
C ILE A 67 11.19 12.66 7.89
N ALA A 68 11.05 13.22 9.10
CA ALA A 68 10.86 12.43 10.32
C ALA A 68 9.50 11.72 10.35
N THR A 69 8.44 12.37 9.85
CA THR A 69 7.10 11.77 9.73
C THR A 69 7.14 10.57 8.80
N ASN A 70 7.69 10.72 7.59
CA ASN A 70 7.74 9.60 6.67
C ASN A 70 8.72 8.51 7.11
N SER A 71 9.84 8.87 7.76
CA SER A 71 10.74 7.90 8.36
C SER A 71 10.00 7.03 9.36
N MET A 72 9.19 7.62 10.26
CA MET A 72 8.35 6.88 11.20
C MET A 72 7.34 5.97 10.47
N LEU A 73 6.54 6.52 9.55
CA LEU A 73 5.47 5.77 8.88
C LEU A 73 5.97 4.65 7.97
N LEU A 74 7.09 4.85 7.26
CA LEU A 74 7.67 3.83 6.40
C LEU A 74 8.29 2.68 7.21
N HIS A 75 8.88 2.96 8.38
CA HIS A 75 9.33 1.89 9.27
C HIS A 75 8.17 1.10 9.87
N GLU A 76 7.08 1.75 10.26
CA GLU A 76 5.85 1.05 10.69
C GLU A 76 5.32 0.14 9.57
N LEU A 77 5.32 0.62 8.32
CA LEU A 77 4.95 -0.19 7.17
C LEU A 77 5.93 -1.35 6.93
N TYR A 78 7.24 -1.11 7.03
CA TYR A 78 8.27 -2.16 6.87
C TYR A 78 8.09 -3.29 7.87
N PHE A 79 8.02 -2.98 9.17
CA PHE A 79 7.83 -4.02 10.19
C PHE A 79 6.48 -4.71 10.01
N SER A 80 5.40 -3.97 9.76
CA SER A 80 4.11 -4.61 9.54
C SER A 80 4.03 -5.42 8.24
N SER A 81 5.00 -5.27 7.33
CA SER A 81 5.11 -6.07 6.11
C SER A 81 5.81 -7.42 6.32
N LEU A 82 6.43 -7.64 7.48
CA LEU A 82 7.19 -8.84 7.82
C LEU A 82 6.38 -9.79 8.73
N GLY A 83 6.90 -11.00 8.91
CA GLY A 83 6.33 -12.02 9.80
C GLY A 83 5.51 -13.09 9.09
N GLY A 84 5.46 -13.07 7.75
CA GLY A 84 4.86 -14.12 6.93
C GLY A 84 5.89 -15.10 6.37
N ASP A 85 5.45 -15.96 5.47
CA ASP A 85 6.28 -16.97 4.78
C ASP A 85 6.76 -16.51 3.39
N GLY A 86 6.42 -15.29 2.98
CA GLY A 86 6.78 -14.73 1.67
C GLY A 86 6.06 -15.35 0.47
N VAL A 87 5.23 -16.38 0.66
CA VAL A 87 4.66 -17.20 -0.43
C VAL A 87 3.13 -17.24 -0.39
N THR A 88 2.52 -17.37 0.79
CA THR A 88 1.08 -17.58 0.94
C THR A 88 0.31 -16.28 0.69
N MET A 89 -0.12 -16.09 -0.55
CA MET A 89 -0.94 -14.97 -0.99
C MET A 89 -2.43 -15.33 -0.99
N GLU A 90 -3.25 -14.44 -0.43
CA GLU A 90 -4.69 -14.48 -0.62
C GLU A 90 -5.04 -14.35 -2.12
N PRO A 91 -6.01 -15.12 -2.65
CA PRO A 91 -6.34 -15.08 -4.08
C PRO A 91 -6.58 -13.67 -4.65
N PRO A 92 -7.23 -12.73 -3.93
CA PRO A 92 -7.44 -11.38 -4.45
C PRO A 92 -6.17 -10.53 -4.59
N VAL A 93 -5.15 -10.69 -3.73
CA VAL A 93 -3.89 -9.92 -3.87
C VAL A 93 -3.06 -10.44 -5.04
N ARG A 94 -2.97 -11.77 -5.21
CA ARG A 94 -2.34 -12.42 -6.38
C ARG A 94 -2.92 -11.86 -7.67
N LEU A 95 -4.24 -11.85 -7.72
CA LEU A 95 -4.99 -11.38 -8.86
C LEU A 95 -4.84 -9.88 -9.15
N ALA A 96 -4.75 -9.04 -8.10
CA ALA A 96 -4.47 -7.63 -8.26
C ALA A 96 -3.06 -7.41 -8.84
N LEU A 97 -2.07 -8.20 -8.40
CA LEU A 97 -0.73 -8.18 -8.98
C LEU A 97 -0.74 -8.65 -10.44
N ASP A 98 -1.40 -9.77 -10.75
CA ASP A 98 -1.52 -10.28 -12.13
C ASP A 98 -2.14 -9.23 -13.06
N ALA A 99 -3.20 -8.54 -12.61
CA ALA A 99 -3.87 -7.52 -13.41
C ALA A 99 -3.00 -6.28 -13.70
N ASN A 100 -2.12 -5.89 -12.77
CA ASN A 100 -1.30 -4.67 -12.89
C ASN A 100 0.07 -4.94 -13.53
N PHE A 101 0.65 -6.11 -13.30
CA PHE A 101 2.01 -6.44 -13.74
C PHE A 101 2.04 -7.53 -14.83
N GLY A 102 0.91 -8.18 -15.12
CA GLY A 102 0.78 -9.29 -16.08
C GLY A 102 1.00 -10.66 -15.43
N SER A 103 1.81 -10.73 -14.37
CA SER A 103 1.88 -11.88 -13.46
C SER A 103 2.52 -11.48 -12.11
N VAL A 104 2.26 -12.27 -11.06
CA VAL A 104 2.99 -12.16 -9.77
C VAL A 104 4.50 -12.31 -9.97
N GLU A 105 4.94 -13.18 -10.87
CA GLU A 105 6.36 -13.40 -11.15
C GLU A 105 6.99 -12.14 -11.74
N ARG A 106 6.32 -11.48 -12.71
CA ARG A 106 6.80 -10.24 -13.30
C ARG A 106 6.83 -9.10 -12.29
N TRP A 107 5.82 -9.00 -11.42
CA TRP A 107 5.84 -8.07 -10.29
C TRP A 107 7.08 -8.29 -9.41
N ARG A 108 7.35 -9.55 -9.04
CA ARG A 108 8.47 -9.93 -8.17
C ARG A 108 9.80 -9.58 -8.83
N GLU A 109 9.97 -9.90 -10.10
CA GLU A 109 11.18 -9.58 -10.87
C GLU A 109 11.47 -8.08 -10.88
N GLU A 110 10.46 -7.27 -11.19
CA GLU A 110 10.59 -5.80 -11.18
C GLU A 110 10.89 -5.26 -9.78
N PHE A 111 10.13 -5.67 -8.76
CA PHE A 111 10.31 -5.20 -7.38
C PHE A 111 11.71 -5.54 -6.86
N VAL A 112 12.17 -6.77 -7.07
CA VAL A 112 13.49 -7.25 -6.63
C VAL A 112 14.60 -6.55 -7.40
N ALA A 113 14.49 -6.38 -8.73
CA ALA A 113 15.50 -5.69 -9.52
C ALA A 113 15.65 -4.23 -9.08
N CYS A 114 14.54 -3.51 -8.90
CA CYS A 114 14.54 -2.13 -8.42
C CYS A 114 15.08 -2.00 -6.98
N ALA A 115 14.71 -2.93 -6.09
CA ALA A 115 15.26 -2.95 -4.73
C ALA A 115 16.78 -3.20 -4.73
N LYS A 116 17.27 -4.17 -5.52
CA LYS A 116 18.70 -4.45 -5.62
C LYS A 116 19.50 -3.28 -6.20
N ALA A 117 18.89 -2.47 -7.08
CA ALA A 117 19.50 -1.26 -7.62
C ALA A 117 19.70 -0.14 -6.57
N LEU A 118 19.05 -0.22 -5.40
CA LEU A 118 19.29 0.68 -4.25
C LEU A 118 20.50 0.26 -3.40
N GLY A 119 21.09 -0.91 -3.66
CA GLY A 119 22.19 -1.45 -2.86
C GLY A 119 23.40 -0.51 -2.79
N GLY A 120 23.99 -0.38 -1.59
CA GLY A 120 25.14 0.49 -1.34
C GLY A 120 24.77 1.98 -1.16
N GLY A 121 23.49 2.28 -1.02
CA GLY A 121 22.99 3.62 -0.75
C GLY A 121 21.88 3.65 0.30
N SER A 122 20.88 4.47 0.04
CA SER A 122 19.70 4.65 0.87
C SER A 122 18.45 4.66 0.03
N GLY A 123 17.33 4.28 0.62
CA GLY A 123 16.04 4.41 -0.03
C GLY A 123 15.04 3.36 0.37
N TRP A 124 13.95 3.30 -0.39
CA TRP A 124 12.87 2.34 -0.20
C TRP A 124 12.43 1.76 -1.53
N MET A 125 12.05 0.49 -1.50
CA MET A 125 11.25 -0.12 -2.55
C MET A 125 9.84 -0.34 -2.02
N LEU A 126 8.85 0.28 -2.66
CA LEU A 126 7.45 0.26 -2.20
C LEU A 126 6.54 -0.39 -3.24
N LEU A 127 5.54 -1.14 -2.79
CA LEU A 127 4.34 -1.44 -3.59
C LEU A 127 3.28 -0.42 -3.20
N VAL A 128 2.79 0.35 -4.17
CA VAL A 128 1.92 1.50 -3.93
C VAL A 128 0.62 1.33 -4.71
N PHE A 129 -0.52 1.49 -4.03
CA PHE A 129 -1.80 1.65 -4.69
C PHE A 129 -1.99 3.11 -5.09
N GLN A 130 -2.37 3.38 -6.34
CA GLN A 130 -2.70 4.72 -6.83
C GLN A 130 -4.21 4.86 -6.94
N PRO A 131 -4.88 5.52 -5.97
CA PRO A 131 -6.34 5.66 -5.97
C PRO A 131 -6.88 6.25 -7.26
N ARG A 132 -6.23 7.29 -7.81
CA ARG A 132 -6.67 7.94 -9.05
C ARG A 132 -6.82 6.96 -10.21
N GLU A 133 -5.88 6.04 -10.37
CA GLU A 133 -5.84 5.08 -11.48
C GLU A 133 -6.46 3.74 -11.12
N GLY A 134 -6.60 3.43 -9.82
CA GLY A 134 -7.03 2.12 -9.35
C GLY A 134 -5.97 1.03 -9.55
N THR A 135 -4.71 1.41 -9.71
CA THR A 135 -3.59 0.52 -10.08
C THR A 135 -2.62 0.30 -8.94
N LEU A 136 -1.85 -0.79 -9.03
CA LEU A 136 -0.69 -1.06 -8.19
C LEU A 136 0.58 -0.77 -8.98
N VAL A 137 1.53 -0.09 -8.37
CA VAL A 137 2.84 0.22 -8.97
C VAL A 137 3.98 -0.08 -8.01
N ASN A 138 5.12 -0.49 -8.57
CA ASN A 138 6.39 -0.55 -7.88
C ASN A 138 7.00 0.86 -7.88
N GLN A 139 7.23 1.43 -6.69
CA GLN A 139 7.78 2.76 -6.54
C GLN A 139 9.16 2.72 -5.88
N TRP A 140 10.18 3.17 -6.61
CA TRP A 140 11.51 3.46 -6.08
C TRP A 140 11.51 4.79 -5.33
N ALA A 141 12.20 4.87 -4.19
CA ALA A 141 12.35 6.08 -3.42
C ALA A 141 13.79 6.27 -2.95
N ALA A 142 14.41 7.42 -3.25
CA ALA A 142 15.79 7.73 -2.84
C ALA A 142 15.95 7.90 -1.32
N ASP A 143 14.87 8.35 -0.67
CA ASP A 143 14.83 8.70 0.74
C ASP A 143 13.40 8.58 1.28
N HIS A 144 13.17 9.00 2.52
CA HIS A 144 11.84 8.96 3.16
C HIS A 144 10.78 9.85 2.49
N THR A 145 11.16 10.82 1.66
CA THR A 145 10.26 11.85 1.12
C THR A 145 9.95 11.68 -0.36
N HIS A 146 10.62 10.76 -1.03
CA HIS A 146 10.39 10.46 -2.43
C HIS A 146 9.17 9.56 -2.61
N ALA A 147 7.97 10.15 -2.58
CA ALA A 147 6.68 9.45 -2.70
C ALA A 147 5.84 9.98 -3.88
N VAL A 148 5.14 9.07 -4.58
CA VAL A 148 4.13 9.45 -5.57
C VAL A 148 2.98 10.14 -4.85
N ALA A 149 2.65 11.36 -5.29
CA ALA A 149 1.56 12.15 -4.71
C ALA A 149 0.23 11.39 -4.79
N GLY A 150 -0.44 11.25 -3.63
CA GLY A 150 -1.70 10.53 -3.51
C GLY A 150 -1.58 8.99 -3.55
N GLY A 151 -0.37 8.45 -3.69
CA GLY A 151 -0.13 7.01 -3.57
C GLY A 151 -0.30 6.51 -2.13
N VAL A 152 -0.77 5.28 -1.99
CA VAL A 152 -0.93 4.59 -0.71
C VAL A 152 0.02 3.38 -0.68
N PRO A 153 1.19 3.48 -0.04
CA PRO A 153 2.10 2.35 0.13
C PRO A 153 1.46 1.21 0.93
N ILE A 154 1.56 -0.02 0.44
CA ILE A 154 0.99 -1.23 1.07
C ILE A 154 2.03 -2.29 1.45
N LEU A 155 3.24 -2.18 0.91
CA LEU A 155 4.44 -2.95 1.24
C LEU A 155 5.65 -2.00 1.19
N ALA A 156 6.56 -2.11 2.15
CA ALA A 156 7.80 -1.34 2.17
C ALA A 156 9.01 -2.23 2.46
N LEU A 157 10.05 -2.08 1.65
CA LEU A 157 11.38 -2.65 1.85
C LEU A 157 12.36 -1.49 2.07
N ASP A 158 12.97 -1.44 3.26
CA ASP A 158 14.00 -0.46 3.62
C ASP A 158 15.35 -0.87 2.99
N MET A 159 15.90 -0.01 2.14
CA MET A 159 17.19 -0.25 1.48
C MET A 159 18.29 0.68 1.99
N TYR A 160 18.10 1.33 3.13
CA TYR A 160 19.21 1.96 3.85
C TYR A 160 20.15 0.88 4.40
N GLU A 161 21.46 1.14 4.38
CA GLU A 161 22.46 0.18 4.87
C GLU A 161 22.18 -0.30 6.31
N HIS A 162 21.62 0.55 7.17
CA HIS A 162 21.25 0.16 8.54
C HIS A 162 20.25 -1.00 8.61
N ALA A 163 19.48 -1.24 7.54
CA ALA A 163 18.44 -2.26 7.48
C ALA A 163 19.00 -3.66 7.24
N TYR A 164 20.26 -3.78 6.80
CA TYR A 164 20.84 -5.06 6.39
C TYR A 164 22.30 -5.27 6.75
N HIS A 165 23.07 -4.20 7.02
CA HIS A 165 24.53 -4.30 7.12
C HIS A 165 25.01 -5.21 8.27
N ILE A 166 24.24 -5.35 9.35
CA ILE A 166 24.60 -6.23 10.49
C ILE A 166 24.72 -7.69 10.05
N ASP A 167 23.83 -8.15 9.17
CA ASP A 167 23.78 -9.56 8.73
C ASP A 167 24.47 -9.76 7.37
N TYR A 168 24.41 -8.77 6.48
CA TYR A 168 24.78 -8.93 5.07
C TYR A 168 25.99 -8.10 4.63
N GLY A 169 26.43 -7.11 5.42
CA GLY A 169 27.48 -6.18 5.00
C GLY A 169 27.15 -5.53 3.65
N ALA A 170 28.00 -5.73 2.65
CA ALA A 170 27.80 -5.22 1.28
C ALA A 170 26.85 -6.07 0.42
N ALA A 171 26.39 -7.23 0.89
CA ALA A 171 25.56 -8.16 0.13
C ALA A 171 24.05 -7.78 0.15
N ALA A 172 23.73 -6.55 -0.24
CA ALA A 172 22.35 -6.02 -0.25
C ALA A 172 21.38 -6.90 -1.04
N GLY A 173 21.84 -7.56 -2.12
CA GLY A 173 21.01 -8.48 -2.88
C GLY A 173 20.50 -9.69 -2.09
N ALA A 174 21.33 -10.25 -1.21
CA ALA A 174 20.93 -11.36 -0.34
C ALA A 174 19.95 -10.93 0.74
N TYR A 175 20.05 -9.68 1.21
CA TYR A 175 19.05 -9.08 2.09
C TYR A 175 17.69 -8.92 1.41
N VAL A 176 17.66 -8.42 0.16
CA VAL A 176 16.42 -8.33 -0.61
C VAL A 176 15.76 -9.71 -0.71
N ASP A 177 16.53 -10.75 -1.05
CA ASP A 177 15.99 -12.11 -1.17
C ASP A 177 15.45 -12.63 0.18
N ALA A 178 16.12 -12.32 1.30
CA ALA A 178 15.64 -12.68 2.64
C ALA A 178 14.37 -11.90 3.04
N PHE A 179 14.29 -10.61 2.76
CA PHE A 179 13.06 -9.84 2.96
C PHE A 179 11.88 -10.47 2.23
N MET A 180 12.06 -10.83 0.96
CA MET A 180 11.00 -11.42 0.14
C MET A 180 10.47 -12.75 0.70
N ASN A 181 11.28 -13.48 1.46
CA ASN A 181 10.89 -14.74 2.11
C ASN A 181 10.13 -14.55 3.43
N ASN A 182 9.97 -13.31 3.89
CA ASN A 182 9.32 -12.99 5.17
C ASN A 182 8.10 -12.08 5.02
N ILE A 183 7.66 -11.81 3.79
CA ILE A 183 6.51 -10.92 3.55
C ILE A 183 5.23 -11.54 4.15
N ASP A 184 4.55 -10.77 5.00
CA ASP A 184 3.18 -11.04 5.43
C ASP A 184 2.19 -10.55 4.36
N TRP A 185 1.91 -11.44 3.40
CA TRP A 185 0.96 -11.19 2.32
C TRP A 185 -0.47 -10.97 2.80
N ALA A 186 -0.86 -11.53 3.95
CA ALA A 186 -2.17 -11.27 4.54
C ALA A 186 -2.26 -9.82 5.05
N ALA A 187 -1.20 -9.29 5.65
CA ALA A 187 -1.13 -7.88 6.04
C ALA A 187 -1.13 -6.96 4.82
N VAL A 188 -0.36 -7.28 3.77
CA VAL A 188 -0.37 -6.52 2.51
C VAL A 188 -1.77 -6.47 1.91
N TYR A 189 -2.48 -7.61 1.88
CA TYR A 189 -3.85 -7.68 1.41
C TYR A 189 -4.81 -6.81 2.24
N ARG A 190 -4.74 -6.88 3.58
CA ARG A 190 -5.58 -6.03 4.45
C ARG A 190 -5.39 -4.53 4.17
N ARG A 191 -4.15 -4.08 3.92
CA ARG A 191 -3.88 -2.67 3.54
C ARG A 191 -4.43 -2.34 2.17
N TYR A 192 -4.23 -3.22 1.19
CA TYR A 192 -4.79 -3.05 -0.15
C TYR A 192 -6.32 -2.91 -0.11
N GLN A 193 -7.01 -3.79 0.62
CA GLN A 193 -8.47 -3.69 0.78
C GLN A 193 -8.90 -2.36 1.40
N ARG A 194 -8.22 -1.90 2.46
CA ARG A 194 -8.52 -0.59 3.07
C ARG A 194 -8.31 0.55 2.09
N ALA A 195 -7.23 0.53 1.31
CA ALA A 195 -6.92 1.57 0.34
C ALA A 195 -7.95 1.60 -0.81
N VAL A 196 -8.33 0.44 -1.34
CA VAL A 196 -9.40 0.31 -2.34
C VAL A 196 -10.74 0.78 -1.78
N HIS A 197 -11.10 0.35 -0.57
CA HIS A 197 -12.35 0.73 0.06
C HIS A 197 -12.44 2.26 0.23
N ALA A 198 -11.42 2.89 0.82
CA ALA A 198 -11.37 4.34 0.98
C ALA A 198 -11.44 5.09 -0.36
N ALA A 199 -10.82 4.55 -1.42
CA ALA A 199 -10.89 5.13 -2.77
C ALA A 199 -12.23 4.89 -3.47
N SER A 200 -13.06 3.98 -2.96
CA SER A 200 -14.36 3.62 -3.52
C SER A 200 -15.53 4.25 -2.76
N GLU A 201 -15.36 4.54 -1.47
CA GLU A 201 -16.41 5.07 -0.59
C GLU A 201 -17.12 6.31 -1.16
N PRO A 202 -16.43 7.32 -1.74
CA PRO A 202 -17.12 8.49 -2.29
C PRO A 202 -18.02 8.20 -3.49
N PHE A 203 -17.90 7.02 -4.11
CA PHE A 203 -18.73 6.55 -5.22
C PHE A 203 -19.80 5.55 -4.79
N GLY A 204 -19.91 5.26 -3.49
CA GLY A 204 -20.93 4.36 -2.96
C GLY A 204 -22.33 4.96 -3.07
N ALA A 205 -23.33 4.09 -3.22
CA ALA A 205 -24.75 4.45 -3.15
C ALA A 205 -25.46 3.56 -2.11
N GLY A 206 -26.21 4.19 -1.22
CA GLY A 206 -27.14 3.56 -0.29
C GLY A 206 -28.36 2.98 -1.00
N GLN A 207 -29.09 2.10 -0.32
CA GLN A 207 -30.28 1.44 -0.89
C GLN A 207 -31.38 2.46 -1.25
N ASP A 208 -31.50 3.51 -0.47
CA ASP A 208 -32.42 4.64 -0.65
C ASP A 208 -32.02 5.56 -1.82
N GLU A 209 -30.75 5.55 -2.21
CA GLU A 209 -30.22 6.32 -3.35
C GLU A 209 -30.35 5.58 -4.69
N LEU A 210 -30.68 4.28 -4.69
CA LEU A 210 -30.75 3.49 -5.92
C LEU A 210 -31.86 3.94 -6.88
N GLY A 211 -32.96 4.49 -6.36
CA GLY A 211 -34.07 5.00 -7.17
C GLY A 211 -34.51 4.06 -8.30
N ALA A 212 -34.37 4.54 -9.55
CA ALA A 212 -34.66 3.79 -10.78
C ALA A 212 -33.39 3.40 -11.58
N ALA A 213 -32.23 3.44 -10.92
CA ALA A 213 -30.94 3.15 -11.52
C ALA A 213 -30.87 1.70 -12.03
N LEU A 214 -30.09 1.49 -13.09
CA LEU A 214 -29.78 0.15 -13.56
C LEU A 214 -28.77 -0.49 -12.62
N LEU A 215 -29.14 -1.63 -12.06
CA LEU A 215 -28.27 -2.38 -11.16
C LEU A 215 -27.47 -3.39 -11.97
N LEU A 216 -26.15 -3.25 -11.97
CA LEU A 216 -25.24 -4.13 -12.70
C LEU A 216 -24.40 -4.93 -11.70
N ASP A 217 -24.58 -6.23 -11.73
CA ASP A 217 -23.73 -7.17 -11.01
C ASP A 217 -22.50 -7.47 -11.84
N VAL A 218 -21.32 -7.03 -11.37
CA VAL A 218 -20.06 -7.21 -12.09
C VAL A 218 -19.13 -8.16 -11.36
N ARG A 219 -19.70 -9.10 -10.59
CA ARG A 219 -18.93 -10.26 -10.12
C ARG A 219 -18.33 -10.96 -11.33
N ARG A 220 -17.09 -11.44 -11.18
CA ARG A 220 -16.43 -12.21 -12.24
C ARG A 220 -17.18 -13.51 -12.50
N ALA A 221 -17.17 -13.99 -13.74
CA ALA A 221 -17.98 -15.14 -14.18
C ALA A 221 -17.99 -16.31 -13.18
N GLY A 222 -16.83 -16.84 -12.80
CA GLY A 222 -16.77 -17.98 -11.87
C GLY A 222 -17.30 -17.69 -10.45
N VAL A 223 -17.22 -16.43 -9.98
CA VAL A 223 -17.79 -16.01 -8.69
C VAL A 223 -19.31 -15.82 -8.81
N PHE A 224 -19.77 -15.26 -9.94
CA PHE A 224 -21.18 -15.07 -10.23
C PHE A 224 -21.91 -16.41 -10.40
N GLU A 225 -21.33 -17.37 -11.11
CA GLU A 225 -21.91 -18.70 -11.33
C GLU A 225 -22.15 -19.48 -10.03
N GLN A 226 -21.32 -19.25 -9.02
CA GLN A 226 -21.44 -19.88 -7.70
C GLN A 226 -22.37 -19.11 -6.75
N ALA A 227 -22.83 -17.93 -7.15
CA ALA A 227 -23.64 -17.07 -6.31
C ALA A 227 -25.03 -17.66 -6.07
N ARG A 228 -25.46 -17.60 -4.80
CA ARG A 228 -26.83 -18.00 -4.41
C ARG A 228 -27.80 -16.83 -4.32
N THR A 229 -27.29 -15.61 -4.39
CA THR A 229 -28.05 -14.38 -4.21
C THR A 229 -27.60 -13.30 -5.19
N MET A 230 -28.54 -12.43 -5.54
CA MET A 230 -28.36 -11.26 -6.38
C MET A 230 -29.34 -10.17 -5.92
N ILE A 231 -28.99 -8.89 -6.08
CA ILE A 231 -29.93 -7.81 -5.81
C ILE A 231 -31.11 -7.93 -6.78
N PRO A 232 -32.37 -7.88 -6.33
CA PRO A 232 -33.53 -7.96 -7.22
C PRO A 232 -33.47 -6.91 -8.34
N GLY A 233 -33.73 -7.33 -9.57
CA GLY A 233 -33.68 -6.46 -10.76
C GLY A 233 -32.27 -6.19 -11.30
N ALA A 234 -31.21 -6.68 -10.65
CA ALA A 234 -29.87 -6.57 -11.18
C ALA A 234 -29.65 -7.47 -12.40
N ARG A 235 -28.81 -6.97 -13.32
CA ARG A 235 -28.34 -7.72 -14.49
C ARG A 235 -26.86 -8.01 -14.32
N TRP A 236 -26.46 -9.26 -14.52
CA TRP A 236 -25.04 -9.59 -14.55
C TRP A 236 -24.38 -9.09 -15.83
N CYS A 237 -23.18 -8.50 -15.69
CA CYS A 237 -22.35 -8.03 -16.78
C CYS A 237 -20.89 -8.39 -16.49
N ASP A 238 -20.23 -9.10 -17.40
CA ASP A 238 -18.85 -9.53 -17.19
C ASP A 238 -17.90 -8.32 -17.09
N PRO A 239 -17.20 -8.11 -15.96
CA PRO A 239 -16.22 -7.02 -15.82
C PRO A 239 -15.03 -7.13 -16.79
N GLY A 240 -14.79 -8.30 -17.41
CA GLY A 240 -13.82 -8.46 -18.48
C GLY A 240 -14.24 -7.81 -19.80
N ALA A 241 -15.55 -7.63 -20.01
CA ALA A 241 -16.14 -7.20 -21.27
C ALA A 241 -16.82 -5.82 -21.21
N VAL A 242 -16.44 -4.96 -20.25
CA VAL A 242 -17.07 -3.63 -20.04
C VAL A 242 -17.21 -2.83 -21.31
N ALA A 243 -16.15 -2.77 -22.13
CA ALA A 243 -16.16 -2.02 -23.38
C ALA A 243 -17.25 -2.49 -24.37
N THR A 244 -17.65 -3.77 -24.30
CA THR A 244 -18.68 -4.35 -25.17
C THR A 244 -20.07 -4.00 -24.67
N TRP A 245 -20.41 -4.35 -23.43
CA TRP A 245 -21.78 -4.20 -22.93
C TRP A 245 -22.10 -2.77 -22.46
N ALA A 246 -21.11 -1.92 -22.19
CA ALA A 246 -21.33 -0.53 -21.83
C ALA A 246 -21.96 0.27 -22.99
N ALA A 247 -21.66 -0.10 -24.23
CA ALA A 247 -22.25 0.51 -25.42
C ALA A 247 -23.77 0.32 -25.51
N ASP A 248 -24.30 -0.73 -24.86
CA ASP A 248 -25.73 -1.05 -24.85
C ASP A 248 -26.48 -0.38 -23.69
N LEU A 249 -25.78 0.39 -22.84
CA LEU A 249 -26.43 1.10 -21.73
C LEU A 249 -27.23 2.30 -22.24
N PRO A 250 -28.47 2.52 -21.75
CA PRO A 250 -29.26 3.67 -22.14
C PRO A 250 -28.62 4.97 -21.64
N ALA A 251 -28.37 5.90 -22.55
CA ALA A 251 -27.82 7.21 -22.23
C ALA A 251 -28.73 7.99 -21.26
N GLY A 252 -28.12 8.71 -20.32
CA GLY A 252 -28.83 9.54 -19.35
C GLY A 252 -29.54 8.78 -18.22
N ARG A 253 -29.34 7.45 -18.13
CA ARG A 253 -29.84 6.64 -17.02
C ARG A 253 -28.75 6.42 -16.00
N GLU A 254 -29.09 6.58 -14.72
CA GLU A 254 -28.19 6.26 -13.62
C GLU A 254 -27.90 4.75 -13.59
N VAL A 255 -26.67 4.40 -13.31
CA VAL A 255 -26.18 3.02 -13.25
C VAL A 255 -25.47 2.84 -11.92
N VAL A 256 -25.83 1.79 -11.20
CA VAL A 256 -25.12 1.36 -9.99
C VAL A 256 -24.48 0.02 -10.28
N VAL A 257 -23.16 -0.02 -10.14
CA VAL A 257 -22.36 -1.22 -10.35
C VAL A 257 -21.99 -1.78 -8.99
N TYR A 258 -22.19 -3.08 -8.78
CA TYR A 258 -21.77 -3.75 -7.55
C TYR A 258 -21.05 -5.06 -7.82
N CYS A 259 -20.11 -5.39 -6.95
CA CYS A 259 -19.45 -6.70 -6.92
C CYS A 259 -19.35 -7.16 -5.47
N ILE A 260 -20.13 -8.19 -5.12
CA ILE A 260 -20.05 -8.81 -3.80
C ILE A 260 -18.67 -9.47 -3.71
N TYR A 261 -17.85 -9.03 -2.75
CA TYR A 261 -16.47 -9.46 -2.51
C TYR A 261 -15.36 -8.88 -3.43
N GLY A 262 -15.65 -7.83 -4.21
CA GLY A 262 -14.64 -7.19 -5.07
C GLY A 262 -14.88 -5.69 -5.25
N HIS A 263 -14.60 -4.90 -4.21
CA HIS A 263 -14.76 -3.43 -4.25
C HIS A 263 -13.95 -2.83 -5.41
N GLU A 264 -12.77 -3.35 -5.67
CA GLU A 264 -11.91 -2.99 -6.79
C GLU A 264 -12.57 -3.28 -8.14
N VAL A 265 -13.30 -4.39 -8.28
CA VAL A 265 -13.99 -4.75 -9.52
C VAL A 265 -15.18 -3.83 -9.78
N GLY A 266 -15.98 -3.58 -8.75
CA GLY A 266 -17.11 -2.64 -8.83
C GLY A 266 -16.64 -1.24 -9.23
N ARG A 267 -15.64 -0.71 -8.51
CA ARG A 267 -15.05 0.60 -8.81
C ARG A 267 -14.41 0.65 -10.19
N ALA A 268 -13.54 -0.29 -10.54
CA ALA A 268 -12.85 -0.29 -11.84
C ALA A 268 -13.83 -0.39 -13.00
N THR A 269 -14.93 -1.11 -12.82
CA THR A 269 -16.00 -1.16 -13.82
C THR A 269 -16.74 0.17 -13.91
N ALA A 270 -17.15 0.74 -12.79
CA ALA A 270 -17.84 2.05 -12.75
C ALA A 270 -17.00 3.17 -13.40
N MET A 271 -15.68 3.18 -13.17
CA MET A 271 -14.76 4.16 -13.77
C MET A 271 -14.57 4.01 -15.29
N ARG A 272 -15.05 2.91 -15.90
CA ARG A 272 -14.98 2.62 -17.34
C ARG A 272 -16.31 2.85 -18.06
N LEU A 273 -17.38 3.17 -17.33
CA LEU A 273 -18.68 3.57 -17.86
C LEU A 273 -18.73 5.09 -18.09
#